data_AF-Q82R31-F1
#
_entry.id   AF-Q82R31-F1
#
_cell.length_a   1.000
_cell.length_b   1.000
_cell.length_c   1.000
_cell.angle_alpha   90.00
_cell.angle_beta   90.00
_cell.angle_gamma   90.00
#
_symmetry.space_group_name_H-M   'P 1'
#
loop_
_entity.id
_entity.type
_entity.pdbx_description
1 polymer ?
#
loop_
_entity_poly.entity_id
_entity_poly.type
_entity_poly.pdbx_seq_one_letter_code
_entity_poly.pdbx_strand_id
1 'polypeptide(L)'
;MPVQCSTVTLTSSITVADGIFAPGHLGELTQQLPFELVDDVLERAGGAQHRLRLLPSRVGVYFVLALALFPQLGYVRVWDKLTAGLRGILHRRPSEKALREVRRRLGVAPLRLLFETLAGPVAQPITPGVRYRCWRTVAFDGCSSTKAPDRPRVCAWLGKHKHRYGTDGYPMLKIMVLCETGTRALLGAVFGPTPEKETGYAEQLLPLLDGGMLLLNDRGFDSDDFLAKAAATGAQLLVRLKGTRTPARWALLPDGSFLTRINGTRLRVIDAHIAVTTAKGLRLEGHYRLATTLTDHRRYPAVELVELYHERWEIESAFYSLRHTLQCGLVLRSQDVAGIQQELWAHLTVYQALRRAMVEAVETLPGTDPDRASFTVALETAKEQLITAANVLPDAGPGRITSALLHDLLPPRQARVNPRRVKCPISRYAAPPDQAQAFGASRITSIAVTVHSSAGTGSDGRRDHTLQLLRTNPLRTWRACEIARGIGLDDARGLRAELGRWVREGILRRTGRGIYTLEPEWITPDLHHPSVPPHLTTADRP
;
A
#
# COMPACT_ATOMS: atom_id res chain seq x y z
N MET A 1 10.42 12.57 62.66
CA MET A 1 9.17 11.97 62.15
C MET A 1 9.55 11.00 61.03
N PRO A 2 9.52 9.67 61.24
CA PRO A 2 9.75 8.75 60.14
C PRO A 2 8.54 8.82 59.21
N VAL A 3 8.79 9.09 57.92
CA VAL A 3 7.76 9.10 56.87
C VAL A 3 7.18 7.69 56.79
N GLN A 4 5.98 7.48 57.35
CA GLN A 4 5.26 6.22 57.19
C GLN A 4 4.95 6.04 55.70
N CYS A 5 5.49 4.98 55.10
CA CYS A 5 5.20 4.61 53.73
C CYS A 5 3.78 4.04 53.70
N SER A 6 2.79 4.87 53.40
CA SER A 6 1.39 4.43 53.25
C SER A 6 1.28 3.53 52.02
N THR A 7 0.96 2.26 52.23
CA THR A 7 0.66 1.30 51.15
C THR A 7 -0.81 1.37 50.79
N VAL A 8 -1.12 1.33 49.49
CA VAL A 8 -2.49 1.21 48.96
C VAL A 8 -2.57 -0.04 48.11
N THR A 9 -3.65 -0.82 48.27
CA THR A 9 -3.95 -1.99 47.44
C THR A 9 -5.05 -1.64 46.44
N LEU A 10 -4.82 -1.98 45.17
CA LEU A 10 -5.80 -1.86 44.10
C LEU A 10 -6.17 -3.27 43.62
N THR A 11 -7.47 -3.53 43.49
CA THR A 11 -8.00 -4.80 42.97
C THR A 11 -8.62 -4.56 41.60
N SER A 12 -8.26 -5.38 40.62
CA SER A 12 -8.83 -5.36 39.26
C SER A 12 -9.41 -6.73 38.90
N SER A 13 -10.60 -6.76 38.32
CA SER A 13 -11.21 -7.96 37.75
C SER A 13 -10.75 -8.17 36.30
N ILE A 14 -10.57 -9.43 35.90
CA ILE A 14 -10.20 -9.83 34.54
C ILE A 14 -11.25 -10.83 34.04
N THR A 15 -11.82 -10.58 32.87
CA THR A 15 -12.78 -11.48 32.21
C THR A 15 -12.14 -12.07 30.96
N VAL A 16 -12.02 -13.40 30.92
CA VAL A 16 -11.42 -14.16 29.82
C VAL A 16 -12.18 -15.45 29.57
N ALA A 17 -11.84 -16.18 28.50
CA ALA A 17 -12.36 -17.52 28.26
C ALA A 17 -11.97 -18.48 29.40
N ASP A 18 -12.83 -19.47 29.68
CA ASP A 18 -12.64 -20.37 30.82
C ASP A 18 -11.54 -21.43 30.60
N GLY A 19 -10.92 -21.84 31.71
CA GLY A 19 -9.99 -22.97 31.81
C GLY A 19 -8.86 -22.96 30.78
N ILE A 20 -8.79 -24.00 29.95
CA ILE A 20 -7.70 -24.20 28.97
C ILE A 20 -7.75 -23.22 27.80
N PHE A 21 -8.84 -22.47 27.63
CA PHE A 21 -8.98 -21.43 26.60
C PHE A 21 -8.54 -20.05 27.09
N ALA A 22 -8.40 -19.85 28.41
CA ALA A 22 -8.00 -18.58 29.01
C ALA A 22 -6.78 -17.91 28.36
N PRO A 23 -5.70 -18.61 27.94
CA PRO A 23 -4.56 -17.97 27.29
C PRO A 23 -4.86 -17.42 25.88
N GLY A 24 -6.00 -17.75 25.28
CA GLY A 24 -6.33 -17.38 23.91
C GLY A 24 -6.90 -15.96 23.82
N HIS A 25 -6.09 -14.93 24.05
CA HIS A 25 -6.47 -13.52 23.91
C HIS A 25 -5.30 -12.67 23.38
N LEU A 26 -5.59 -11.40 23.03
CA LEU A 26 -4.59 -10.36 22.76
C LEU A 26 -4.82 -9.11 23.63
N GLY A 27 -5.48 -9.27 24.78
CA GLY A 27 -5.95 -8.13 25.57
C GLY A 27 -7.08 -7.43 24.83
N GLU A 28 -7.11 -6.11 24.88
CA GLU A 28 -8.08 -5.27 24.13
C GLU A 28 -8.17 -5.59 22.63
N LEU A 29 -7.06 -5.98 21.98
CA LEU A 29 -7.10 -6.35 20.56
C LEU A 29 -7.93 -7.61 20.26
N THR A 30 -8.33 -8.38 21.28
CA THR A 30 -9.29 -9.47 21.13
C THR A 30 -10.64 -8.97 20.63
N GLN A 31 -11.00 -7.70 20.91
CA GLN A 31 -12.25 -7.11 20.42
C GLN A 31 -12.25 -6.95 18.89
N GLN A 32 -11.08 -6.80 18.27
CA GLN A 32 -10.90 -6.80 16.80
C GLN A 32 -10.85 -8.22 16.21
N LEU A 33 -10.61 -9.21 17.07
CA LEU A 33 -10.34 -10.60 16.74
C LEU A 33 -11.15 -11.49 17.70
N PRO A 34 -12.49 -11.38 17.73
CA PRO A 34 -13.30 -12.02 18.75
C PRO A 34 -13.21 -13.55 18.65
N PHE A 35 -13.53 -14.24 19.74
CA PHE A 35 -13.36 -15.69 19.83
C PHE A 35 -14.16 -16.42 18.75
N GLU A 36 -15.37 -15.95 18.48
CA GLU A 36 -16.31 -16.49 17.52
C GLU A 36 -15.75 -16.39 16.09
N LEU A 37 -15.07 -15.29 15.77
CA LEU A 37 -14.39 -15.13 14.48
C LEU A 37 -13.24 -16.14 14.34
N VAL A 38 -12.43 -16.32 15.39
CA VAL A 38 -11.31 -17.27 15.35
C VAL A 38 -11.82 -18.70 15.25
N ASP A 39 -12.93 -19.03 15.89
CA ASP A 39 -13.56 -20.34 15.77
C ASP A 39 -14.11 -20.62 14.37
N ASP A 40 -14.86 -19.68 13.79
CA ASP A 40 -15.38 -19.80 12.41
C ASP A 40 -14.24 -20.03 11.41
N VAL A 41 -13.17 -19.24 11.54
CA VAL A 41 -11.97 -19.39 10.71
C VAL A 41 -11.32 -20.75 10.88
N LEU A 42 -11.23 -21.26 12.11
CA LEU A 42 -10.67 -22.59 12.37
C LEU A 42 -11.55 -23.70 11.81
N GLU A 43 -12.86 -23.57 11.86
CA GLU A 43 -13.81 -24.52 11.28
C GLU A 43 -13.67 -24.55 9.75
N ARG A 44 -13.76 -23.40 9.09
CA ARG A 44 -13.66 -23.27 7.63
C ARG A 44 -12.30 -23.70 7.07
N ALA A 45 -11.23 -23.50 7.83
CA ALA A 45 -9.88 -23.92 7.43
C ALA A 45 -9.56 -25.38 7.79
N GLY A 46 -10.47 -26.12 8.44
CA GLY A 46 -10.21 -27.47 8.95
C GLY A 46 -9.13 -27.51 10.05
N GLY A 47 -8.89 -26.38 10.72
CA GLY A 47 -7.91 -26.23 11.80
C GLY A 47 -8.45 -26.54 13.20
N ALA A 48 -9.77 -26.78 13.32
CA ALA A 48 -10.41 -27.20 14.56
C ALA A 48 -9.83 -28.54 15.07
N GLN A 49 -9.58 -28.64 16.38
CA GLN A 49 -9.12 -29.91 16.94
C GLN A 49 -10.24 -30.96 17.00
N HIS A 50 -9.93 -32.20 16.61
CA HIS A 50 -10.84 -33.33 16.84
C HIS A 50 -10.87 -33.80 18.31
N ARG A 51 -9.84 -33.48 19.11
CA ARG A 51 -9.76 -33.79 20.54
C ARG A 51 -9.20 -32.60 21.32
N LEU A 52 -9.90 -32.18 22.37
CA LEU A 52 -9.43 -31.14 23.30
C LEU A 52 -8.20 -31.65 24.08
N ARG A 53 -7.10 -30.90 23.99
CA ARG A 53 -5.83 -31.13 24.72
C ARG A 53 -5.42 -29.82 25.40
N LEU A 54 -4.34 -29.83 26.18
CA LEU A 54 -3.81 -28.66 26.92
C LEU A 54 -3.53 -27.40 26.07
N LEU A 55 -3.44 -27.54 24.74
CA LEU A 55 -3.32 -26.41 23.80
C LEU A 55 -4.42 -26.53 22.74
N PRO A 56 -5.58 -25.88 22.93
CA PRO A 56 -6.61 -25.73 21.90
C PRO A 56 -6.09 -24.98 20.67
N SER A 57 -6.66 -25.24 19.49
CA SER A 57 -6.30 -24.54 18.25
C SER A 57 -6.58 -23.04 18.34
N ARG A 58 -7.69 -22.61 18.97
CA ARG A 58 -7.97 -21.18 19.25
C ARG A 58 -6.83 -20.49 19.98
N VAL A 59 -6.38 -21.09 21.09
CA VAL A 59 -5.22 -20.61 21.85
C VAL A 59 -3.96 -20.59 20.99
N GLY A 60 -3.78 -21.58 20.13
CA GLY A 60 -2.68 -21.61 19.18
C GLY A 60 -2.71 -20.45 18.17
N VAL A 61 -3.89 -20.03 17.68
CA VAL A 61 -4.03 -18.87 16.78
C VAL A 61 -3.59 -17.61 17.51
N TYR A 62 -4.15 -17.33 18.69
CA TYR A 62 -3.75 -16.17 19.50
C TYR A 62 -2.27 -16.21 19.90
N PHE A 63 -1.72 -17.38 20.20
CA PHE A 63 -0.29 -17.55 20.42
C PHE A 63 0.53 -17.14 19.19
N VAL A 64 0.13 -17.54 17.99
CA VAL A 64 0.81 -17.14 16.74
C VAL A 64 0.70 -15.63 16.49
N LEU A 65 -0.44 -15.01 16.79
CA LEU A 65 -0.61 -13.56 16.72
C LEU A 65 0.24 -12.83 17.77
N ALA A 66 0.34 -13.38 18.99
CA ALA A 66 1.22 -12.86 20.03
C ALA A 66 2.71 -12.96 19.63
N LEU A 67 3.12 -13.98 18.87
CA LEU A 67 4.47 -14.02 18.29
C LEU A 67 4.70 -12.78 17.42
N ALA A 68 3.73 -12.36 16.61
CA ALA A 68 3.86 -11.18 15.77
C ALA A 68 4.00 -9.86 16.55
N LEU A 69 3.38 -9.76 17.74
CA LEU A 69 3.55 -8.63 18.66
C LEU A 69 4.93 -8.60 19.34
N PHE A 70 5.55 -9.76 19.54
CA PHE A 70 6.86 -9.91 20.19
C PHE A 70 7.87 -10.60 19.26
N PRO A 71 8.30 -9.93 18.16
CA PRO A 71 9.22 -10.49 17.16
C PRO A 71 10.56 -10.96 17.72
N GLN A 72 11.04 -10.31 18.79
CA GLN A 72 12.33 -10.53 19.42
C GLN A 72 12.37 -11.66 20.45
N LEU A 73 11.21 -12.20 20.84
CA LEU A 73 11.11 -13.22 21.90
C LEU A 73 10.93 -14.63 21.34
N GLY A 74 11.58 -15.60 22.01
CA GLY A 74 11.34 -17.03 21.78
C GLY A 74 9.95 -17.48 22.23
N TYR A 75 9.48 -18.64 21.75
CA TYR A 75 8.10 -19.12 21.93
C TYR A 75 7.66 -19.16 23.39
N VAL A 76 8.50 -19.71 24.25
CA VAL A 76 8.21 -19.85 25.68
C VAL A 76 8.11 -18.49 26.38
N ARG A 77 8.92 -17.50 25.98
CA ARG A 77 8.84 -16.14 26.52
C ARG A 77 7.60 -15.40 26.04
N VAL A 78 7.17 -15.63 24.80
CA VAL A 78 5.89 -15.09 24.30
C VAL A 78 4.72 -15.72 25.04
N TRP A 79 4.77 -17.03 25.32
CA TRP A 79 3.78 -17.68 26.17
C TRP A 79 3.73 -17.09 27.58
N ASP A 80 4.90 -16.78 28.17
CA ASP A 80 4.96 -16.11 29.48
C ASP A 80 4.29 -14.73 29.44
N LYS A 81 4.43 -13.98 28.33
CA LYS A 81 3.74 -12.69 28.15
C LYS A 81 2.23 -12.88 28.02
N LEU A 82 1.79 -13.83 27.20
CA LEU A 82 0.39 -14.16 26.96
C LEU A 82 -0.35 -14.58 28.25
N THR A 83 0.36 -15.15 29.21
CA THR A 83 -0.25 -15.70 30.44
C THR A 83 0.07 -14.90 31.70
N ALA A 84 0.80 -13.79 31.59
CA ALA A 84 1.29 -13.03 32.73
C ALA A 84 0.18 -12.48 33.64
N GLY A 85 -0.93 -12.02 33.06
CA GLY A 85 -2.12 -11.51 33.76
C GLY A 85 -3.05 -12.61 34.27
N LEU A 86 -2.89 -13.86 33.83
CA LEU A 86 -3.80 -14.98 34.13
C LEU A 86 -3.35 -15.82 35.35
N ARG A 87 -2.66 -15.19 36.31
CA ARG A 87 -2.15 -15.88 37.50
C ARG A 87 -3.30 -16.51 38.27
N GLY A 88 -3.15 -17.79 38.61
CA GLY A 88 -4.14 -18.56 39.35
C GLY A 88 -5.12 -19.38 38.49
N ILE A 89 -5.26 -19.06 37.19
CA ILE A 89 -6.12 -19.83 36.25
C ILE A 89 -5.34 -21.00 35.63
N LEU A 90 -4.06 -20.80 35.35
CA LEU A 90 -3.23 -21.78 34.64
C LEU A 90 -2.26 -22.49 35.59
N HIS A 91 -2.37 -23.82 35.64
CA HIS A 91 -1.48 -24.65 36.47
C HIS A 91 -0.29 -25.25 35.72
N ARG A 92 -0.26 -25.17 34.38
CA ARG A 92 0.79 -25.81 33.56
C ARG A 92 1.31 -24.89 32.45
N ARG A 93 2.63 -24.79 32.38
CA ARG A 93 3.35 -24.10 31.31
C ARG A 93 3.71 -25.09 30.19
N PRO A 94 3.31 -24.86 28.93
CA PRO A 94 3.69 -25.70 27.81
C PRO A 94 5.20 -25.70 27.56
N SER A 95 5.73 -26.82 27.08
CA SER A 95 7.10 -26.89 26.58
C SER A 95 7.22 -26.21 25.21
N GLU A 96 8.43 -25.80 24.84
CA GLU A 96 8.69 -25.24 23.51
C GLU A 96 8.29 -26.22 22.38
N LYS A 97 8.50 -27.52 22.60
CA LYS A 97 8.07 -28.58 21.68
C LYS A 97 6.55 -28.55 21.46
N ALA A 98 5.76 -28.41 22.53
CA ALA A 98 4.31 -28.34 22.44
C ALA A 98 3.84 -27.08 21.68
N LEU A 99 4.50 -25.93 21.92
CA LEU A 99 4.22 -24.68 21.20
C LEU A 99 4.56 -24.78 19.71
N ARG A 100 5.68 -25.45 19.37
CA ARG A 100 6.03 -25.75 17.97
C ARG A 100 5.01 -26.69 17.33
N GLU A 101 4.55 -27.70 18.06
CA GLU A 101 3.60 -28.69 17.56
C GLU A 101 2.22 -28.08 17.29
N VAL A 102 1.72 -27.18 18.16
CA VAL A 102 0.44 -26.49 17.89
C VAL A 102 0.53 -25.62 16.65
N ARG A 103 1.64 -24.90 16.42
CA ARG A 103 1.85 -24.14 15.18
C ARG A 103 1.80 -25.02 13.94
N ARG A 104 2.47 -26.18 13.98
CA ARG A 104 2.48 -27.15 12.88
C ARG A 104 1.09 -27.73 12.63
N ARG A 105 0.34 -28.02 13.70
CA ARG A 105 -1.03 -28.54 13.62
C ARG A 105 -2.00 -27.53 13.00
N LEU A 106 -1.84 -26.24 13.32
CA LEU A 106 -2.68 -25.17 12.77
C LEU A 106 -2.45 -24.96 11.26
N GLY A 107 -1.19 -25.02 10.82
CA GLY A 107 -0.85 -24.72 9.42
C GLY A 107 -1.07 -23.26 9.04
N VAL A 108 -1.09 -22.99 7.73
CA VAL A 108 -1.13 -21.64 7.16
C VAL A 108 -2.55 -21.11 7.00
N ALA A 109 -3.48 -21.99 6.64
CA ALA A 109 -4.82 -21.62 6.19
C ALA A 109 -5.63 -20.79 7.19
N PRO A 110 -5.67 -21.10 8.51
CA PRO A 110 -6.42 -20.28 9.45
C PRO A 110 -5.92 -18.84 9.55
N LEU A 111 -4.59 -18.63 9.55
CA LEU A 111 -4.02 -17.28 9.67
C LEU A 111 -4.23 -16.47 8.39
N ARG A 112 -4.18 -17.13 7.23
CA ARG A 112 -4.51 -16.50 5.94
C ARG A 112 -5.97 -16.05 5.92
N LEU A 113 -6.89 -16.96 6.24
CA LEU A 113 -8.32 -16.68 6.22
C LEU A 113 -8.70 -15.62 7.25
N LEU A 114 -8.05 -15.61 8.42
CA LEU A 114 -8.23 -14.57 9.43
C LEU A 114 -7.85 -13.19 8.91
N PHE A 115 -6.68 -13.06 8.27
CA PHE A 115 -6.28 -11.81 7.62
C PHE A 115 -7.27 -11.41 6.53
N GLU A 116 -7.62 -12.32 5.61
CA GLU A 116 -8.54 -12.04 4.50
C GLU A 116 -9.92 -11.60 5.01
N THR A 117 -10.37 -12.09 6.17
CA THR A 117 -11.64 -11.68 6.79
C THR A 117 -11.58 -10.28 7.42
N LEU A 118 -10.39 -9.84 7.87
CA LEU A 118 -10.20 -8.52 8.47
C LEU A 118 -9.75 -7.45 7.49
N ALA A 119 -9.17 -7.86 6.37
CA ALA A 119 -8.69 -7.00 5.32
C ALA A 119 -9.86 -6.26 4.68
N GLY A 120 -9.63 -4.99 4.34
CA GLY A 120 -10.64 -4.11 3.79
C GLY A 120 -10.55 -2.69 4.35
N PRO A 121 -11.39 -1.78 3.85
CA PRO A 121 -11.52 -0.45 4.39
C PRO A 121 -12.05 -0.49 5.82
N VAL A 122 -11.48 0.34 6.70
CA VAL A 122 -11.81 0.34 8.13
C VAL A 122 -12.50 1.63 8.57
N ALA A 123 -12.37 2.71 7.80
CA ALA A 123 -12.93 4.02 8.13
C ALA A 123 -14.25 4.29 7.41
N GLN A 124 -15.09 5.04 8.11
CA GLN A 124 -16.31 5.61 7.59
C GLN A 124 -16.05 6.54 6.41
N PRO A 125 -17.06 6.68 5.53
CA PRO A 125 -17.06 7.64 4.42
C PRO A 125 -16.61 9.07 4.74
N ILE A 126 -16.94 9.54 5.94
CA ILE A 126 -16.77 10.92 6.40
C ILE A 126 -15.44 11.16 7.09
N THR A 127 -14.69 10.10 7.38
CA THR A 127 -13.42 10.16 8.10
C THR A 127 -12.40 10.93 7.24
N PRO A 128 -11.73 11.96 7.79
CA PRO A 128 -10.78 12.78 7.03
C PRO A 128 -9.68 11.95 6.35
N GLY A 129 -9.24 12.38 5.16
CA GLY A 129 -8.14 11.76 4.41
C GLY A 129 -8.48 10.46 3.66
N VAL A 130 -9.65 9.85 3.92
CA VAL A 130 -10.02 8.54 3.36
C VAL A 130 -10.52 8.61 1.92
N ARG A 131 -11.04 9.76 1.50
CA ARG A 131 -11.63 9.94 0.17
C ARG A 131 -11.14 11.18 -0.54
N TYR A 132 -10.99 11.03 -1.85
CA TYR A 132 -11.06 12.14 -2.78
C TYR A 132 -12.47 12.21 -3.36
N ARG A 133 -13.24 13.21 -2.93
CA ARG A 133 -14.65 13.37 -3.32
C ARG A 133 -15.46 12.13 -2.96
N CYS A 134 -15.96 11.38 -3.95
CA CYS A 134 -16.72 10.15 -3.74
C CYS A 134 -15.87 8.88 -3.74
N TRP A 135 -14.59 8.95 -4.08
CA TRP A 135 -13.73 7.76 -4.20
C TRP A 135 -12.81 7.58 -3.01
N ARG A 136 -12.77 6.35 -2.50
CA ARG A 136 -11.79 5.91 -1.51
C ARG A 136 -10.41 5.81 -2.16
N THR A 137 -9.41 6.45 -1.56
CA THR A 137 -8.06 6.49 -2.14
C THR A 137 -7.26 5.27 -1.70
N VAL A 138 -6.73 4.54 -2.68
CA VAL A 138 -5.99 3.29 -2.47
C VAL A 138 -4.70 3.31 -3.27
N ALA A 139 -3.71 2.52 -2.87
CA ALA A 139 -2.43 2.42 -3.58
C ALA A 139 -1.92 0.97 -3.57
N PHE A 140 -1.21 0.59 -4.63
CA PHE A 140 -0.35 -0.58 -4.65
C PHE A 140 1.08 -0.19 -4.31
N ASP A 141 1.75 -1.02 -3.51
CA ASP A 141 3.20 -0.94 -3.33
C ASP A 141 3.76 -2.29 -2.83
N GLY A 142 5.01 -2.54 -3.20
CA GLY A 142 5.73 -3.77 -2.94
C GLY A 142 6.97 -3.55 -2.07
N CYS A 143 7.16 -4.39 -1.06
CA CYS A 143 8.38 -4.40 -0.25
C CYS A 143 9.17 -5.70 -0.49
N SER A 144 10.31 -5.60 -1.16
CA SER A 144 11.20 -6.73 -1.49
C SER A 144 12.28 -7.02 -0.44
N SER A 145 12.12 -6.50 0.78
CA SER A 145 13.20 -6.47 1.78
C SER A 145 12.89 -7.23 3.08
N THR A 146 11.85 -8.05 3.07
CA THR A 146 11.51 -8.95 4.18
C THR A 146 12.45 -10.14 4.14
N LYS A 147 13.21 -10.34 5.21
CA LYS A 147 14.27 -11.35 5.28
C LYS A 147 13.75 -12.65 5.87
N ALA A 148 14.09 -13.76 5.25
CA ALA A 148 13.82 -15.10 5.80
C ALA A 148 15.13 -15.80 6.22
N PRO A 149 15.08 -16.81 7.11
CA PRO A 149 16.27 -17.54 7.52
C PRO A 149 17.00 -18.21 6.36
N ASP A 150 18.33 -18.18 6.39
CA ASP A 150 19.17 -18.90 5.43
C ASP A 150 19.16 -20.41 5.70
N ARG A 151 18.15 -21.09 5.14
CA ARG A 151 17.96 -22.54 5.26
C ARG A 151 17.78 -23.14 3.87
N PRO A 152 18.30 -24.35 3.57
CA PRO A 152 18.23 -24.94 2.24
C PRO A 152 16.81 -24.95 1.63
N ARG A 153 15.79 -25.32 2.42
CA ARG A 153 14.39 -25.35 1.98
C ARG A 153 13.80 -23.97 1.68
N VAL A 154 14.22 -22.95 2.43
CA VAL A 154 13.77 -21.56 2.25
C VAL A 154 14.46 -20.96 1.03
N CYS A 155 15.76 -21.19 0.88
CA CYS A 155 16.54 -20.75 -0.28
C CYS A 155 16.09 -21.44 -1.58
N ALA A 156 15.65 -22.70 -1.53
CA ALA A 156 15.06 -23.37 -2.68
C ALA A 156 13.75 -22.71 -3.16
N TRP A 157 12.98 -22.10 -2.25
CA TRP A 157 11.75 -21.39 -2.59
C TRP A 157 12.00 -19.94 -3.03
N LEU A 158 12.77 -19.16 -2.25
CA LEU A 158 12.94 -17.72 -2.48
C LEU A 158 14.12 -17.37 -3.38
N GLY A 159 15.09 -18.27 -3.49
CA GLY A 159 16.40 -17.96 -4.06
C GLY A 159 17.21 -16.99 -3.19
N LYS A 160 18.36 -16.57 -3.72
CA LYS A 160 19.20 -15.50 -3.18
C LYS A 160 19.68 -14.64 -4.34
N HIS A 161 19.69 -13.31 -4.17
CA HIS A 161 20.19 -12.43 -5.22
C HIS A 161 21.71 -12.53 -5.27
N LYS A 162 22.22 -12.62 -6.50
CA LYS A 162 23.64 -12.51 -6.80
C LYS A 162 23.90 -11.11 -7.32
N HIS A 163 24.87 -10.45 -6.72
CA HIS A 163 25.37 -9.15 -7.13
C HIS A 163 26.85 -9.26 -7.49
N ARG A 164 27.41 -8.21 -8.11
CA ARG A 164 28.83 -8.16 -8.51
C ARG A 164 29.80 -8.51 -7.38
N TYR A 165 29.43 -8.22 -6.13
CA TYR A 165 30.26 -8.38 -4.93
C TYR A 165 29.93 -9.62 -4.10
N GLY A 166 29.05 -10.50 -4.57
CA GLY A 166 28.69 -11.73 -3.86
C GLY A 166 27.19 -12.00 -3.84
N THR A 167 26.81 -13.01 -3.06
CA THR A 167 25.41 -13.42 -2.86
C THR A 167 24.89 -12.84 -1.55
N ASP A 168 23.60 -12.47 -1.52
CA ASP A 168 22.96 -11.99 -0.29
C ASP A 168 23.11 -12.98 0.88
N GLY A 169 23.30 -12.43 2.09
CA GLY A 169 23.37 -13.23 3.31
C GLY A 169 22.07 -13.96 3.63
N TYR A 170 20.93 -13.31 3.45
CA TYR A 170 19.60 -13.89 3.70
C TYR A 170 18.77 -13.94 2.41
N PRO A 171 17.98 -14.99 2.18
CA PRO A 171 16.91 -14.94 1.19
C PRO A 171 15.91 -13.83 1.57
N MET A 172 15.36 -13.17 0.56
CA MET A 172 14.36 -12.12 0.73
C MET A 172 13.08 -12.50 0.02
N LEU A 173 11.95 -12.08 0.57
CA LEU A 173 10.64 -12.21 -0.05
C LEU A 173 10.02 -10.83 -0.28
N LYS A 174 9.15 -10.77 -1.28
CA LYS A 174 8.36 -9.59 -1.63
C LYS A 174 6.99 -9.69 -0.99
N ILE A 175 6.54 -8.61 -0.37
CA ILE A 175 5.16 -8.43 0.07
C ILE A 175 4.56 -7.32 -0.79
N MET A 176 3.48 -7.61 -1.51
CA MET A 176 2.67 -6.64 -2.25
C MET A 176 1.36 -6.43 -1.51
N VAL A 177 0.95 -5.18 -1.32
CA VAL A 177 -0.32 -4.86 -0.66
C VAL A 177 -1.13 -3.87 -1.48
N LEU A 178 -2.45 -3.99 -1.39
CA LEU A 178 -3.39 -2.91 -1.69
C LEU A 178 -3.71 -2.23 -0.36
N CYS A 179 -3.41 -0.94 -0.25
CA CYS A 179 -3.56 -0.17 0.98
C CYS A 179 -4.49 1.02 0.75
N GLU A 180 -5.38 1.31 1.70
CA GLU A 180 -6.06 2.59 1.76
C GLU A 180 -5.09 3.67 2.24
N THR A 181 -4.98 4.78 1.51
CA THR A 181 -3.97 5.81 1.85
C THR A 181 -4.33 6.58 3.12
N GLY A 182 -5.61 6.89 3.34
CA GLY A 182 -6.05 7.70 4.50
C GLY A 182 -5.87 7.01 5.86
N THR A 183 -6.18 5.72 5.98
CA THR A 183 -6.04 4.98 7.26
C THR A 183 -4.80 4.11 7.32
N ARG A 184 -4.18 3.84 6.16
CA ARG A 184 -3.12 2.84 5.99
C ARG A 184 -3.58 1.41 6.30
N ALA A 185 -4.89 1.13 6.22
CA ALA A 185 -5.44 -0.21 6.32
C ALA A 185 -5.19 -1.02 5.05
N LEU A 186 -5.02 -2.34 5.21
CA LEU A 186 -4.73 -3.25 4.11
C LEU A 186 -6.04 -3.83 3.57
N LEU A 187 -6.29 -3.65 2.28
CA LEU A 187 -7.41 -4.28 1.57
C LEU A 187 -7.06 -5.70 1.13
N GLY A 188 -5.77 -5.97 0.91
CA GLY A 188 -5.28 -7.30 0.57
C GLY A 188 -3.77 -7.34 0.51
N ALA A 189 -3.22 -8.55 0.53
CA ALA A 189 -1.79 -8.79 0.46
C ALA A 189 -1.49 -10.09 -0.27
N VAL A 190 -0.40 -10.10 -1.03
CA VAL A 190 0.23 -11.30 -1.60
C VAL A 190 1.72 -11.24 -1.37
N PHE A 191 2.38 -12.38 -1.26
CA PHE A 191 3.82 -12.41 -1.05
C PHE A 191 4.47 -13.66 -1.63
N GLY A 192 5.75 -13.55 -1.97
CA GLY A 192 6.51 -14.63 -2.56
C GLY A 192 7.94 -14.23 -2.96
N PRO A 193 8.57 -14.99 -3.88
CA PRO A 193 9.92 -14.71 -4.36
C PRO A 193 10.04 -13.32 -4.99
N THR A 194 11.18 -12.65 -4.77
CA THR A 194 11.47 -11.31 -5.31
C THR A 194 11.73 -11.23 -6.82
N PRO A 195 12.22 -12.27 -7.54
CA PRO A 195 12.45 -12.17 -8.99
C PRO A 195 11.15 -11.98 -9.79
N GLU A 196 10.01 -12.39 -9.22
CA GLU A 196 8.70 -12.10 -9.79
C GLU A 196 8.46 -10.59 -9.84
N LYS A 197 7.93 -10.10 -10.97
CA LYS A 197 7.69 -8.68 -11.20
C LYS A 197 6.64 -8.15 -10.22
N GLU A 198 6.84 -6.94 -9.71
CA GLU A 198 5.88 -6.29 -8.78
C GLU A 198 4.48 -6.20 -9.38
N THR A 199 4.38 -5.88 -10.67
CA THR A 199 3.10 -5.86 -11.39
C THR A 199 2.40 -7.21 -11.38
N GLY A 200 3.13 -8.33 -11.44
CA GLY A 200 2.55 -9.68 -11.40
C GLY A 200 1.90 -10.02 -10.06
N TYR A 201 2.41 -9.47 -8.96
CA TYR A 201 1.76 -9.58 -7.65
C TYR A 201 0.57 -8.62 -7.53
N ALA A 202 0.71 -7.38 -8.00
CA ALA A 202 -0.38 -6.41 -7.94
C ALA A 202 -1.58 -6.86 -8.79
N GLU A 203 -1.34 -7.53 -9.93
CA GLU A 203 -2.39 -8.11 -10.77
C GLU A 203 -3.29 -9.11 -10.03
N GLN A 204 -2.75 -9.86 -9.07
CA GLN A 204 -3.53 -10.80 -8.25
C GLN A 204 -4.49 -10.10 -7.28
N LEU A 205 -4.24 -8.82 -6.98
CA LEU A 205 -5.05 -8.00 -6.09
C LEU A 205 -5.98 -7.04 -6.82
N LEU A 206 -5.92 -6.96 -8.17
CA LEU A 206 -6.86 -6.16 -8.97
C LEU A 206 -8.34 -6.49 -8.70
N PRO A 207 -8.76 -7.74 -8.44
CA PRO A 207 -10.16 -8.04 -8.12
C PRO A 207 -10.70 -7.36 -6.86
N LEU A 208 -9.83 -6.77 -6.03
CA LEU A 208 -10.23 -5.99 -4.85
C LEU A 208 -10.55 -4.53 -5.15
N LEU A 209 -10.27 -4.06 -6.38
CA LEU A 209 -10.64 -2.73 -6.83
C LEU A 209 -12.09 -2.71 -7.32
N ASP A 210 -12.76 -1.59 -7.08
CA ASP A 210 -14.12 -1.35 -7.56
C ASP A 210 -14.33 0.12 -7.99
N GLY A 211 -15.53 0.42 -8.53
CA GLY A 211 -15.89 1.76 -9.01
C GLY A 211 -15.95 2.86 -7.94
N GLY A 212 -15.94 2.49 -6.65
CA GLY A 212 -15.85 3.39 -5.51
C GLY A 212 -14.42 3.77 -5.12
N MET A 213 -13.40 3.31 -5.85
CA MET A 213 -11.99 3.55 -5.53
C MET A 213 -11.27 4.47 -6.53
N LEU A 214 -10.27 5.19 -6.03
CA LEU A 214 -9.28 5.94 -6.80
C LEU A 214 -7.88 5.38 -6.49
N LEU A 215 -7.29 4.71 -7.47
CA LEU A 215 -5.97 4.09 -7.38
C LEU A 215 -4.85 5.09 -7.62
N LEU A 216 -4.10 5.40 -6.57
CA LEU A 216 -2.90 6.22 -6.57
C LEU A 216 -1.69 5.29 -6.72
N ASN A 217 -1.06 5.26 -7.90
CA ASN A 217 0.05 4.33 -8.16
C ASN A 217 1.32 5.04 -8.64
N ASP A 218 2.45 4.45 -8.28
CA ASP A 218 3.75 4.94 -8.74
C ASP A 218 4.09 4.48 -10.17
N ARG A 219 5.25 4.96 -10.64
CA ARG A 219 5.78 4.66 -11.98
C ARG A 219 6.26 3.23 -12.20
N GLY A 220 6.22 2.39 -11.17
CA GLY A 220 6.42 0.94 -11.27
C GLY A 220 5.24 0.24 -11.95
N PHE A 221 4.05 0.83 -11.87
CA PHE A 221 2.78 0.27 -12.35
C PHE A 221 2.25 0.97 -13.61
N ASP A 222 3.14 1.53 -14.42
CA ASP A 222 2.79 2.35 -15.60
C ASP A 222 2.73 1.57 -16.92
N SER A 223 2.64 0.24 -16.89
CA SER A 223 2.51 -0.57 -18.10
C SER A 223 1.10 -0.45 -18.71
N ASP A 224 1.03 -0.47 -20.03
CA ASP A 224 -0.21 -0.29 -20.79
C ASP A 224 -1.28 -1.33 -20.42
N ASP A 225 -0.86 -2.58 -20.22
CA ASP A 225 -1.70 -3.70 -19.81
C ASP A 225 -2.21 -3.53 -18.36
N PHE A 226 -1.34 -3.12 -17.43
CA PHE A 226 -1.75 -2.91 -16.04
C PHE A 226 -2.74 -1.75 -15.92
N LEU A 227 -2.50 -0.63 -16.61
CA LEU A 227 -3.43 0.50 -16.63
C LEU A 227 -4.81 0.11 -17.18
N ALA A 228 -4.84 -0.67 -18.27
CA ALA A 228 -6.10 -1.15 -18.84
C ALA A 228 -6.83 -2.12 -17.90
N LYS A 229 -6.12 -3.11 -17.34
CA LYS A 229 -6.69 -4.06 -16.38
C LYS A 229 -7.23 -3.36 -15.12
N ALA A 230 -6.48 -2.39 -14.57
CA ALA A 230 -6.91 -1.62 -13.41
C ALA A 230 -8.15 -0.77 -13.74
N ALA A 231 -8.19 -0.08 -14.88
CA ALA A 231 -9.38 0.67 -15.32
C ALA A 231 -10.60 -0.24 -15.55
N ALA A 232 -10.39 -1.46 -16.05
CA ALA A 232 -11.46 -2.43 -16.31
C ALA A 232 -12.18 -2.91 -15.03
N THR A 233 -11.57 -2.76 -13.85
CA THR A 233 -12.24 -3.00 -12.55
C THR A 233 -13.32 -1.96 -12.23
N GLY A 234 -13.37 -0.85 -12.97
CA GLY A 234 -14.23 0.30 -12.72
C GLY A 234 -13.57 1.37 -11.83
N ALA A 235 -12.47 1.04 -11.15
CA ALA A 235 -11.73 2.00 -10.33
C ALA A 235 -11.19 3.16 -11.17
N GLN A 236 -11.17 4.34 -10.56
CA GLN A 236 -10.51 5.51 -11.13
C GLN A 236 -9.01 5.40 -10.91
N LEU A 237 -8.21 5.98 -11.81
CA LEU A 237 -6.75 5.91 -11.76
C LEU A 237 -6.15 7.30 -11.59
N LEU A 238 -5.05 7.39 -10.83
CA LEU A 238 -4.12 8.51 -10.81
C LEU A 238 -2.70 7.95 -10.64
N VAL A 239 -2.04 7.70 -11.77
CA VAL A 239 -0.77 6.94 -11.83
C VAL A 239 0.34 7.83 -12.33
N ARG A 240 1.49 7.82 -11.65
CA ARG A 240 2.69 8.49 -12.19
C ARG A 240 3.29 7.64 -13.31
N LEU A 241 3.47 8.23 -14.48
CA LEU A 241 4.18 7.62 -15.58
C LEU A 241 5.70 7.82 -15.44
N LYS A 242 6.49 6.89 -15.98
CA LYS A 242 7.92 7.11 -16.20
C LYS A 242 8.12 8.30 -17.13
N GLY A 243 9.10 9.16 -16.82
CA GLY A 243 9.39 10.35 -17.64
C GLY A 243 9.82 10.04 -19.08
N THR A 244 10.24 8.80 -19.36
CA THR A 244 10.56 8.31 -20.71
C THR A 244 9.33 7.94 -21.53
N ARG A 245 8.14 7.86 -20.92
CA ARG A 245 6.89 7.59 -21.66
C ARG A 245 6.47 8.82 -22.44
N THR A 246 6.05 8.61 -23.68
CA THR A 246 5.62 9.67 -24.60
C THR A 246 4.22 9.37 -25.15
N PRO A 247 3.16 9.47 -24.32
CA PRO A 247 1.79 9.16 -24.75
C PRO A 247 1.36 10.07 -25.91
N ALA A 248 0.67 9.51 -26.91
CA ALA A 248 0.14 10.29 -28.01
C ALA A 248 -0.90 11.32 -27.52
N ARG A 249 -0.81 12.57 -27.96
CA ARG A 249 -1.82 13.57 -27.62
C ARG A 249 -3.06 13.41 -28.48
N TRP A 250 -4.18 13.15 -27.83
CA TRP A 250 -5.50 13.12 -28.44
C TRP A 250 -6.12 14.52 -28.50
N ALA A 251 -6.14 15.25 -27.38
CA ALA A 251 -6.55 16.66 -27.33
C ALA A 251 -5.90 17.41 -26.18
N LEU A 252 -5.54 18.67 -26.40
CA LEU A 252 -5.07 19.58 -25.36
C LEU A 252 -6.27 20.19 -24.61
N LEU A 253 -6.15 20.33 -23.30
CA LEU A 253 -7.18 20.91 -22.42
C LEU A 253 -6.75 22.31 -21.93
N PRO A 254 -7.71 23.18 -21.57
CA PRO A 254 -7.41 24.56 -21.14
C PRO A 254 -6.48 24.70 -19.93
N ASP A 255 -6.38 23.69 -19.08
CA ASP A 255 -5.50 23.72 -17.90
C ASP A 255 -4.09 23.15 -18.16
N GLY A 256 -3.71 22.98 -19.44
CA GLY A 256 -2.40 22.53 -19.88
C GLY A 256 -2.24 21.01 -19.95
N SER A 257 -3.16 20.25 -19.34
CA SER A 257 -3.20 18.79 -19.46
C SER A 257 -3.70 18.35 -20.85
N PHE A 258 -3.58 17.06 -21.17
CA PHE A 258 -4.06 16.53 -22.46
C PHE A 258 -4.71 15.16 -22.34
N LEU A 259 -5.67 14.86 -23.20
CA LEU A 259 -6.27 13.54 -23.32
C LEU A 259 -5.39 12.61 -24.17
N THR A 260 -5.40 11.33 -23.86
CA THR A 260 -4.69 10.26 -24.59
C THR A 260 -5.49 8.97 -24.53
N ARG A 261 -5.09 7.96 -25.31
CA ARG A 261 -5.56 6.58 -25.17
C ARG A 261 -4.34 5.67 -25.01
N ILE A 262 -4.37 4.81 -23.99
CA ILE A 262 -3.35 3.78 -23.76
C ILE A 262 -4.08 2.45 -23.69
N ASN A 263 -3.78 1.54 -24.62
CA ASN A 263 -4.43 0.23 -24.72
C ASN A 263 -5.98 0.33 -24.65
N GLY A 264 -6.55 1.21 -25.46
CA GLY A 264 -8.00 1.49 -25.50
C GLY A 264 -8.55 2.32 -24.34
N THR A 265 -7.80 2.47 -23.24
CA THR A 265 -8.24 3.23 -22.07
C THR A 265 -8.06 4.73 -22.30
N ARG A 266 -9.15 5.48 -22.21
CA ARG A 266 -9.11 6.95 -22.26
C ARG A 266 -8.51 7.48 -20.96
N LEU A 267 -7.43 8.24 -21.08
CA LEU A 267 -6.74 8.85 -19.95
C LEU A 267 -6.50 10.33 -20.21
N ARG A 268 -6.24 11.06 -19.15
CA ARG A 268 -5.76 12.44 -19.15
C ARG A 268 -4.36 12.47 -18.54
N VAL A 269 -3.43 13.13 -19.21
CA VAL A 269 -2.05 13.29 -18.77
C VAL A 269 -1.82 14.71 -18.28
N ILE A 270 -1.22 14.82 -17.10
CA ILE A 270 -0.84 16.07 -16.44
C ILE A 270 0.67 16.07 -16.32
N ASP A 271 1.32 16.99 -17.04
CA ASP A 271 2.75 17.26 -16.90
C ASP A 271 2.95 18.42 -15.93
N ALA A 272 3.50 18.10 -14.75
CA ALA A 272 3.65 19.05 -13.66
C ALA A 272 5.11 19.18 -13.22
N HIS A 273 5.57 20.42 -13.15
CA HIS A 273 6.79 20.79 -12.45
C HIS A 273 6.44 21.12 -11.00
N ILE A 274 7.11 20.45 -10.07
CA ILE A 274 6.92 20.62 -8.63
C ILE A 274 8.19 21.26 -8.08
N ALA A 275 8.04 22.45 -7.52
CA ALA A 275 9.12 23.14 -6.82
C ALA A 275 8.83 23.21 -5.32
N VAL A 276 9.77 22.73 -4.53
CA VAL A 276 9.69 22.65 -3.07
C VAL A 276 10.71 23.59 -2.48
N THR A 277 10.26 24.50 -1.61
CA THR A 277 11.14 25.35 -0.80
C THR A 277 11.14 24.85 0.64
N THR A 278 12.32 24.76 1.23
CA THR A 278 12.47 24.31 2.62
C THR A 278 12.83 25.45 3.58
N ALA A 279 12.62 25.23 4.88
CA ALA A 279 12.94 26.19 5.94
C ALA A 279 14.43 26.58 6.01
N LYS A 280 15.32 25.74 5.44
CA LYS A 280 16.75 26.03 5.30
C LYS A 280 17.09 26.81 4.02
N GLY A 281 16.10 27.33 3.30
CA GLY A 281 16.28 28.05 2.03
C GLY A 281 16.58 27.17 0.82
N LEU A 282 16.74 25.85 0.99
CA LEU A 282 16.96 24.92 -0.12
C LEU A 282 15.72 24.86 -1.02
N ARG A 283 15.93 25.06 -2.32
CA ARG A 283 14.93 24.85 -3.37
C ARG A 283 15.21 23.56 -4.12
N LEU A 284 14.19 22.70 -4.23
CA LEU A 284 14.25 21.42 -4.91
C LEU A 284 13.19 21.38 -5.99
N GLU A 285 13.53 20.79 -7.13
CA GLU A 285 12.67 20.76 -8.30
C GLU A 285 12.51 19.32 -8.80
N GLY A 286 11.32 18.99 -9.29
CA GLY A 286 10.99 17.66 -9.76
C GLY A 286 9.88 17.68 -10.80
N HIS A 287 9.89 16.71 -11.70
CA HIS A 287 8.89 16.58 -12.76
C HIS A 287 8.02 15.33 -12.56
N TYR A 288 6.70 15.53 -12.56
CA TYR A 288 5.70 14.48 -12.41
C TYR A 288 4.84 14.47 -13.69
N ARG A 289 4.80 13.32 -14.35
CA ARG A 289 3.85 13.04 -15.44
C ARG A 289 2.79 12.12 -14.87
N LEU A 290 1.59 12.61 -14.61
CA LEU A 290 0.49 11.82 -14.04
C LEU A 290 -0.49 11.45 -15.16
N ALA A 291 -1.01 10.22 -15.15
CA ALA A 291 -2.11 9.79 -16.01
C ALA A 291 -3.32 9.44 -15.15
N THR A 292 -4.51 9.87 -15.56
CA THR A 292 -5.74 9.67 -14.80
C THR A 292 -6.94 9.36 -15.69
N THR A 293 -7.88 8.57 -15.18
CA THR A 293 -9.21 8.36 -15.79
C THR A 293 -10.17 9.52 -15.50
N LEU A 294 -9.79 10.44 -14.60
CA LEU A 294 -10.53 11.65 -14.26
C LEU A 294 -10.32 12.72 -15.36
N THR A 295 -11.01 12.55 -16.49
CA THR A 295 -10.73 13.31 -17.73
C THR A 295 -11.31 14.72 -17.78
N ASP A 296 -12.30 15.04 -16.95
CA ASP A 296 -12.90 16.38 -16.89
C ASP A 296 -12.00 17.35 -16.09
N HIS A 297 -11.34 18.25 -16.80
CA HIS A 297 -10.42 19.22 -16.19
C HIS A 297 -11.10 20.30 -15.34
N ARG A 298 -12.40 20.55 -15.53
CA ARG A 298 -13.15 21.50 -14.70
C ARG A 298 -13.57 20.85 -13.40
N ARG A 299 -14.01 19.59 -13.47
CA ARG A 299 -14.41 18.82 -12.30
C ARG A 299 -13.20 18.34 -11.48
N TYR A 300 -12.08 18.02 -12.12
CA TYR A 300 -10.86 17.54 -11.48
C TYR A 300 -9.65 18.38 -11.94
N PRO A 301 -9.42 19.56 -11.34
CA PRO A 301 -8.30 20.44 -11.70
C PRO A 301 -6.93 19.74 -11.62
N ALA A 302 -6.05 20.02 -12.58
CA ALA A 302 -4.74 19.35 -12.64
C ALA A 302 -3.88 19.55 -11.37
N VAL A 303 -3.89 20.75 -10.79
CA VAL A 303 -3.12 21.06 -9.56
C VAL A 303 -3.64 20.24 -8.38
N GLU A 304 -4.96 20.15 -8.20
CA GLU A 304 -5.61 19.38 -7.12
C GLU A 304 -5.23 17.90 -7.20
N LEU A 305 -5.15 17.33 -8.41
CA LEU A 305 -4.72 15.94 -8.62
C LEU A 305 -3.22 15.75 -8.33
N VAL A 306 -2.37 16.73 -8.66
CA VAL A 306 -0.93 16.66 -8.34
C VAL A 306 -0.72 16.69 -6.82
N GLU A 307 -1.48 17.53 -6.11
CA GLU A 307 -1.44 17.59 -4.65
C GLU A 307 -1.94 16.28 -4.03
N LEU A 308 -3.09 15.76 -4.48
CA LEU A 308 -3.65 14.50 -4.04
C LEU A 308 -2.67 13.33 -4.23
N TYR A 309 -1.92 13.30 -5.33
CA TYR A 309 -0.99 12.23 -5.63
C TYR A 309 0.09 12.06 -4.53
N HIS A 310 0.33 13.06 -3.69
CA HIS A 310 1.21 12.92 -2.53
C HIS A 310 0.73 11.90 -1.50
N GLU A 311 -0.60 11.72 -1.36
CA GLU A 311 -1.21 10.69 -0.48
C GLU A 311 -0.79 9.27 -0.84
N ARG A 312 -0.28 9.04 -2.06
CA ARG A 312 0.31 7.76 -2.45
C ARG A 312 1.45 7.34 -1.52
N TRP A 313 2.18 8.28 -0.91
CA TRP A 313 3.27 7.97 0.02
C TRP A 313 2.80 7.35 1.34
N GLU A 314 1.50 7.37 1.64
CA GLU A 314 0.99 6.78 2.87
C GLU A 314 1.19 5.27 2.95
N ILE A 315 1.25 4.59 1.82
CA ILE A 315 1.60 3.17 1.77
C ILE A 315 3.05 2.89 2.19
N GLU A 316 3.99 3.82 1.97
CA GLU A 316 5.36 3.66 2.46
C GLU A 316 5.39 3.78 3.99
N SER A 317 4.56 4.67 4.55
CA SER A 317 4.35 4.77 6.00
C SER A 317 3.71 3.49 6.54
N ALA A 318 2.81 2.87 5.78
CA ALA A 318 2.22 1.57 6.11
C ALA A 318 3.29 0.47 6.21
N PHE A 319 4.18 0.37 5.23
CA PHE A 319 5.31 -0.56 5.26
C PHE A 319 6.32 -0.25 6.36
N TYR A 320 6.55 1.03 6.67
CA TYR A 320 7.40 1.42 7.80
C TYR A 320 6.84 0.85 9.12
N SER A 321 5.55 1.06 9.39
CA SER A 321 4.89 0.49 10.57
C SER A 321 4.94 -1.04 10.60
N LEU A 322 4.68 -1.70 9.47
CA LEU A 322 4.70 -3.17 9.39
C LEU A 322 6.11 -3.75 9.62
N ARG A 323 7.12 -3.22 8.93
CA ARG A 323 8.46 -3.82 8.90
C ARG A 323 9.37 -3.32 10.01
N HIS A 324 9.34 -2.02 10.29
CA HIS A 324 10.28 -1.42 11.23
C HIS A 324 9.69 -1.33 12.63
N THR A 325 8.41 -0.95 12.77
CA THR A 325 7.79 -0.84 14.09
C THR A 325 7.31 -2.19 14.62
N LEU A 326 6.53 -2.95 13.84
CA LEU A 326 5.97 -4.24 14.27
C LEU A 326 6.99 -5.38 14.20
N GLN A 327 7.73 -5.53 13.09
CA GLN A 327 8.71 -6.62 12.93
C GLN A 327 10.12 -6.28 13.47
N CYS A 328 10.37 -5.05 13.90
CA CYS A 328 11.68 -4.57 14.35
C CYS A 328 12.82 -4.74 13.31
N GLY A 329 12.48 -4.87 12.02
CA GLY A 329 13.46 -5.14 10.94
C GLY A 329 14.19 -6.48 11.05
N LEU A 330 13.69 -7.40 11.88
CA LEU A 330 14.30 -8.71 12.13
C LEU A 330 14.09 -9.67 10.95
N VAL A 331 14.92 -10.71 10.92
CA VAL A 331 14.70 -11.88 10.05
C VAL A 331 13.52 -12.66 10.62
N LEU A 332 12.59 -13.12 9.77
CA LEU A 332 11.49 -13.97 10.20
C LEU A 332 12.03 -15.19 10.96
N ARG A 333 11.33 -15.65 12.00
CA ARG A 333 11.86 -16.68 12.89
C ARG A 333 11.69 -18.10 12.36
N SER A 334 10.69 -18.31 11.50
CA SER A 334 10.30 -19.63 11.04
C SER A 334 11.30 -20.18 10.01
N GLN A 335 11.71 -21.44 10.19
CA GLN A 335 12.82 -22.05 9.43
C GLN A 335 12.38 -22.88 8.21
N ASP A 336 11.08 -22.89 7.93
CA ASP A 336 10.46 -23.61 6.81
C ASP A 336 9.40 -22.74 6.14
N VAL A 337 9.04 -23.08 4.90
CA VAL A 337 8.15 -22.28 4.04
C VAL A 337 6.77 -22.09 4.67
N ALA A 338 6.14 -23.16 5.16
CA ALA A 338 4.82 -23.07 5.77
C ALA A 338 4.83 -22.20 7.03
N GLY A 339 5.86 -22.34 7.88
CA GLY A 339 6.04 -21.49 9.05
C GLY A 339 6.24 -20.02 8.69
N ILE A 340 6.98 -19.71 7.62
CA ILE A 340 7.18 -18.33 7.12
C ILE A 340 5.85 -17.73 6.65
N GLN A 341 5.08 -18.49 5.86
CA GLN A 341 3.78 -18.04 5.38
C GLN A 341 2.81 -17.77 6.56
N GLN A 342 2.75 -18.69 7.53
CA GLN A 342 1.95 -18.52 8.75
C GLN A 342 2.36 -17.27 9.53
N GLU A 343 3.66 -17.04 9.71
CA GLU A 343 4.21 -15.87 10.42
C GLU A 343 3.89 -14.55 9.70
N LEU A 344 3.97 -14.52 8.37
CA LEU A 344 3.60 -13.34 7.58
C LEU A 344 2.12 -13.00 7.70
N TRP A 345 1.23 -14.00 7.57
CA TRP A 345 -0.21 -13.77 7.75
C TRP A 345 -0.53 -13.29 9.17
N ALA A 346 0.18 -13.79 10.19
CA ALA A 346 0.04 -13.30 11.56
C ALA A 346 0.47 -11.83 11.71
N HIS A 347 1.60 -11.43 11.10
CA HIS A 347 2.03 -10.03 11.09
C HIS A 347 1.03 -9.11 10.40
N LEU A 348 0.50 -9.53 9.25
CA LEU A 348 -0.51 -8.77 8.50
C LEU A 348 -1.83 -8.66 9.29
N THR A 349 -2.25 -9.74 9.96
CA THR A 349 -3.44 -9.76 10.83
C THR A 349 -3.30 -8.78 11.99
N VAL A 350 -2.19 -8.84 12.74
CA VAL A 350 -1.94 -7.95 13.88
C VAL A 350 -1.83 -6.49 13.43
N TYR A 351 -1.16 -6.25 12.30
CA TYR A 351 -1.11 -4.92 11.70
C TYR A 351 -2.51 -4.37 11.40
N GLN A 352 -3.36 -5.17 10.74
CA GLN A 352 -4.71 -4.77 10.38
C GLN A 352 -5.59 -4.54 11.62
N ALA A 353 -5.49 -5.41 12.63
CA ALA A 353 -6.22 -5.23 13.90
C ALA A 353 -5.82 -3.93 14.62
N LEU A 354 -4.53 -3.59 14.64
CA LEU A 354 -4.05 -2.31 15.17
C LEU A 354 -4.61 -1.12 14.37
N ARG A 355 -4.63 -1.21 13.03
CA ARG A 355 -5.21 -0.15 12.19
C ARG A 355 -6.70 0.05 12.43
N ARG A 356 -7.46 -1.03 12.60
CA ARG A 356 -8.88 -0.96 12.97
C ARG A 356 -9.09 -0.27 14.31
N ALA A 357 -8.37 -0.69 15.35
CA ALA A 357 -8.44 -0.06 16.67
C ALA A 357 -8.04 1.43 16.64
N MET A 358 -7.03 1.79 15.84
CA MET A 358 -6.63 3.19 15.65
C MET A 358 -7.72 4.03 14.99
N VAL A 359 -8.43 3.46 14.00
CA VAL A 359 -9.49 4.16 13.28
C VAL A 359 -10.74 4.31 14.12
N GLU A 360 -11.15 3.26 14.83
CA GLU A 360 -12.23 3.34 15.82
C GLU A 360 -11.94 4.44 16.86
N ALA A 361 -10.70 4.52 17.34
CA ALA A 361 -10.30 5.55 18.30
C ALA A 361 -10.46 6.96 17.75
N VAL A 362 -9.94 7.26 16.54
CA VAL A 362 -10.04 8.61 15.98
C VAL A 362 -11.47 8.98 15.58
N GLU A 363 -12.30 8.01 15.19
CA GLU A 363 -13.71 8.25 14.85
C GLU A 363 -14.57 8.62 16.07
N THR A 364 -14.10 8.34 17.30
CA THR A 364 -14.75 8.85 18.52
C THR A 364 -14.63 10.37 18.69
N LEU A 365 -13.69 11.01 17.98
CA LEU A 365 -13.47 12.46 17.99
C LEU A 365 -13.66 13.03 16.58
N PRO A 366 -14.86 13.58 16.25
CA PRO A 366 -15.19 14.05 14.92
C PRO A 366 -14.13 15.00 14.31
N GLY A 367 -13.79 14.77 13.05
CA GLY A 367 -12.79 15.58 12.33
C GLY A 367 -11.33 15.22 12.62
N THR A 368 -11.07 14.15 13.40
CA THR A 368 -9.71 13.68 13.64
C THR A 368 -9.21 12.84 12.46
N ASP A 369 -8.12 13.28 11.86
CA ASP A 369 -7.43 12.55 10.81
C ASP A 369 -6.72 11.29 11.37
N PRO A 370 -6.95 10.09 10.81
CA PRO A 370 -6.24 8.86 11.19
C PRO A 370 -4.71 8.98 11.17
N ASP A 371 -4.14 9.90 10.38
CA ASP A 371 -2.71 10.16 10.35
C ASP A 371 -2.13 10.66 11.67
N ARG A 372 -2.99 11.21 12.54
CA ARG A 372 -2.59 11.68 13.87
C ARG A 372 -2.49 10.56 14.89
N ALA A 373 -3.07 9.39 14.62
CA ALA A 373 -2.97 8.24 15.52
C ALA A 373 -1.56 7.60 15.42
N SER A 374 -0.85 7.53 16.55
CA SER A 374 0.48 6.95 16.59
C SER A 374 0.43 5.41 16.60
N PHE A 375 0.94 4.78 15.53
CA PHE A 375 1.04 3.32 15.47
C PHE A 375 1.90 2.74 16.60
N THR A 376 2.93 3.47 17.05
CA THR A 376 3.78 3.03 18.17
C THR A 376 3.00 3.02 19.49
N VAL A 377 2.18 4.06 19.75
CA VAL A 377 1.32 4.10 20.95
C VAL A 377 0.34 2.94 20.92
N ALA A 378 -0.36 2.72 19.80
CA ALA A 378 -1.27 1.59 19.64
C ALA A 378 -0.57 0.24 19.89
N LEU A 379 0.62 0.03 19.31
CA LEU A 379 1.37 -1.22 19.44
C LEU A 379 1.84 -1.46 20.88
N GLU A 380 2.42 -0.47 21.55
CA GLU A 380 2.92 -0.63 22.92
C GLU A 380 1.75 -0.80 23.91
N THR A 381 0.68 -0.03 23.77
CA THR A 381 -0.54 -0.23 24.58
C THR A 381 -1.15 -1.61 24.33
N ALA A 382 -1.22 -2.10 23.09
CA ALA A 382 -1.70 -3.45 22.81
C ALA A 382 -0.85 -4.54 23.46
N LYS A 383 0.48 -4.39 23.48
CA LYS A 383 1.38 -5.31 24.19
C LYS A 383 1.13 -5.29 25.70
N GLU A 384 0.90 -4.11 26.28
CA GLU A 384 0.56 -3.97 27.70
C GLU A 384 -0.77 -4.67 28.01
N GLN A 385 -1.82 -4.40 27.24
CA GLN A 385 -3.14 -5.03 27.40
C GLN A 385 -3.08 -6.55 27.28
N LEU A 386 -2.26 -7.07 26.36
CA LEU A 386 -2.01 -8.51 26.25
C LEU A 386 -1.35 -9.05 27.52
N ILE A 387 -0.30 -8.39 28.03
CA ILE A 387 0.43 -8.85 29.21
C ILE A 387 -0.45 -8.84 30.47
N THR A 388 -1.29 -7.83 30.62
CA THR A 388 -2.19 -7.70 31.78
C THR A 388 -3.49 -8.49 31.63
N ALA A 389 -3.74 -9.09 30.46
CA ALA A 389 -5.01 -9.71 30.09
C ALA A 389 -6.21 -8.76 30.30
N ALA A 390 -6.00 -7.45 30.11
CA ALA A 390 -7.01 -6.42 30.32
C ALA A 390 -7.89 -6.23 29.08
N ASN A 391 -9.14 -5.84 29.30
CA ASN A 391 -10.14 -5.48 28.28
C ASN A 391 -10.33 -6.54 27.18
N VAL A 392 -10.15 -7.83 27.50
CA VAL A 392 -10.28 -8.93 26.53
C VAL A 392 -11.69 -8.97 25.94
N LEU A 393 -12.70 -8.73 26.77
CA LEU A 393 -14.08 -8.48 26.34
C LEU A 393 -14.38 -6.97 26.41
N PRO A 394 -15.33 -6.47 25.60
CA PRO A 394 -15.71 -5.06 25.64
C PRO A 394 -16.35 -4.69 26.98
N ASP A 395 -15.90 -3.59 27.57
CA ASP A 395 -16.46 -2.97 28.77
C ASP A 395 -17.25 -1.70 28.43
N ALA A 396 -17.99 -1.15 29.40
CA ALA A 396 -18.72 0.12 29.26
C ALA A 396 -17.75 1.32 29.30
N GLY A 397 -16.99 1.56 28.22
CA GLY A 397 -16.12 2.72 28.08
C GLY A 397 -15.14 2.63 26.90
N PRO A 398 -14.46 3.74 26.54
CA PRO A 398 -13.41 3.70 25.54
C PRO A 398 -12.27 2.81 26.04
N GLY A 399 -11.86 1.84 25.22
CA GLY A 399 -10.74 0.96 25.53
C GLY A 399 -9.44 1.72 25.83
N ARG A 400 -8.48 1.06 26.47
CA ARG A 400 -7.19 1.64 26.83
C ARG A 400 -6.37 2.07 25.60
N ILE A 401 -6.44 1.34 24.48
CA ILE A 401 -5.80 1.73 23.22
C ILE A 401 -6.40 3.05 22.73
N THR A 402 -7.73 3.17 22.72
CA THR A 402 -8.42 4.41 22.35
C THR A 402 -7.99 5.57 23.24
N SER A 403 -8.03 5.37 24.56
CA SER A 403 -7.65 6.40 25.52
C SER A 403 -6.20 6.86 25.35
N ALA A 404 -5.26 5.94 25.15
CA ALA A 404 -3.84 6.26 24.95
C ALA A 404 -3.61 7.04 23.64
N LEU A 405 -4.28 6.63 22.55
CA LEU A 405 -4.18 7.31 21.26
C LEU A 405 -4.72 8.74 21.31
N LEU A 406 -5.87 8.96 21.95
CA LEU A 406 -6.49 10.27 22.04
C LEU A 406 -5.71 11.23 22.94
N HIS A 407 -5.07 10.71 24.00
CA HIS A 407 -4.19 11.49 24.86
C HIS A 407 -2.92 11.95 24.12
N ASP A 408 -2.35 11.08 23.27
CA ASP A 408 -1.07 11.30 22.59
C ASP A 408 -1.22 11.48 21.07
N LEU A 409 -2.26 12.20 20.62
CA LEU A 409 -2.44 12.51 19.19
C LEU A 409 -1.23 13.27 18.65
N LEU A 410 -0.66 12.77 17.55
CA LEU A 410 0.44 13.43 16.86
C LEU A 410 -0.03 14.81 16.34
N PRO A 411 0.89 15.79 16.27
CA PRO A 411 0.59 17.03 15.58
C PRO A 411 0.27 16.76 14.10
N PRO A 412 -0.45 17.67 13.42
CA PRO A 412 -0.65 17.58 11.97
C PRO A 412 0.68 17.36 11.25
N ARG A 413 0.67 16.46 10.26
CA ARG A 413 1.89 16.04 9.59
C ARG A 413 2.55 17.22 8.90
N GLN A 414 3.81 17.46 9.25
CA GLN A 414 4.63 18.47 8.59
C GLN A 414 5.36 17.85 7.42
N ALA A 415 5.14 18.38 6.22
CA ALA A 415 5.88 17.98 5.03
C ALA A 415 7.38 18.27 5.21
N ARG A 416 8.23 17.27 4.93
CA ARG A 416 9.68 17.33 5.11
C ARG A 416 10.39 16.69 3.92
N VAL A 417 11.57 17.20 3.59
CA VAL A 417 12.49 16.52 2.67
C VAL A 417 13.67 15.97 3.44
N ASN A 418 13.98 14.71 3.17
CA ASN A 418 15.24 14.08 3.50
C ASN A 418 16.00 13.79 2.20
N PRO A 419 17.31 14.08 2.10
CA PRO A 419 18.07 13.72 0.92
C PRO A 419 18.13 12.21 0.80
N ARG A 420 17.74 11.69 -0.37
CA ARG A 420 17.79 10.25 -0.65
C ARG A 420 19.25 9.86 -0.90
N ARG A 421 19.88 9.21 0.08
CA ARG A 421 21.24 8.67 -0.05
C ARG A 421 21.23 7.16 0.06
N VAL A 422 21.96 6.50 -0.86
CA VAL A 422 22.22 5.07 -0.76
C VAL A 422 23.24 4.87 0.35
N LYS A 423 22.92 4.02 1.34
CA LYS A 423 23.88 3.65 2.38
C LYS A 423 25.07 2.96 1.70
N CYS A 424 26.24 3.59 1.72
CA CYS A 424 27.47 2.99 1.23
C CYS A 424 28.03 2.03 2.30
N PRO A 425 28.05 0.70 2.09
CA PRO A 425 28.51 -0.25 3.11
C PRO A 425 30.02 -0.16 3.37
N ILE A 426 30.78 0.42 2.43
CA ILE A 426 32.25 0.44 2.43
C ILE A 426 32.78 1.71 3.14
N SER A 427 31.96 2.77 3.23
CA SER A 427 32.33 4.00 3.94
C SER A 427 31.71 4.01 5.34
N ARG A 428 32.52 4.31 6.35
CA ARG A 428 32.02 4.61 7.71
C ARG A 428 31.17 5.88 7.77
N TYR A 429 31.31 6.75 6.76
CA TYR A 429 30.56 8.00 6.67
C TYR A 429 29.53 7.97 5.54
N ALA A 430 28.31 8.40 5.83
CA ALA A 430 27.24 8.57 4.84
C ALA A 430 27.49 9.74 3.86
N ALA A 431 28.47 10.61 4.19
CA ALA A 431 28.93 11.74 3.42
C ALA A 431 30.38 12.10 3.83
N PRO A 432 31.15 12.78 2.98
CA PRO A 432 32.27 13.61 3.45
C PRO A 432 31.84 14.51 4.63
N PRO A 433 32.63 14.66 5.72
CA PRO A 433 32.22 15.38 6.94
C PRO A 433 31.78 16.83 6.71
N ASP A 434 32.40 17.50 5.74
CA ASP A 434 32.13 18.85 5.26
C ASP A 434 30.73 19.00 4.62
N GLN A 435 30.11 17.90 4.19
CA GLN A 435 28.77 17.88 3.60
C GLN A 435 27.70 17.29 4.53
N ALA A 436 28.02 16.90 5.77
CA ALA A 436 27.04 16.24 6.64
C ALA A 436 26.00 17.22 7.24
N GLN A 437 26.40 18.47 7.53
CA GLN A 437 25.52 19.47 8.17
C GLN A 437 24.53 20.15 7.20
N ALA A 438 24.88 20.30 5.92
CA ALA A 438 24.05 21.01 4.94
C ALA A 438 22.79 20.23 4.49
N PHE A 439 22.68 18.94 4.83
CA PHE A 439 21.70 18.02 4.22
C PHE A 439 20.89 17.19 5.24
N GLY A 440 20.74 17.65 6.48
CA GLY A 440 19.77 17.05 7.42
C GLY A 440 18.32 17.33 7.01
N ALA A 441 17.38 16.54 7.54
CA ALA A 441 15.93 16.73 7.38
C ALA A 441 15.55 18.22 7.39
N SER A 442 14.79 18.67 6.40
CA SER A 442 14.35 20.06 6.28
C SER A 442 12.84 20.12 6.11
N ARG A 443 12.19 20.98 6.90
CA ARG A 443 10.74 21.22 6.80
C ARG A 443 10.45 21.94 5.49
N ILE A 444 9.42 21.48 4.78
CA ILE A 444 8.90 22.16 3.59
C ILE A 444 8.09 23.37 4.06
N THR A 445 8.36 24.54 3.48
CA THR A 445 7.65 25.79 3.77
C THR A 445 6.71 26.19 2.65
N SER A 446 7.00 25.79 1.40
CA SER A 446 6.09 25.97 0.29
C SER A 446 6.29 24.91 -0.79
N ILE A 447 5.20 24.58 -1.49
CA ILE A 447 5.18 23.75 -2.68
C ILE A 447 4.49 24.57 -3.77
N ALA A 448 5.13 24.69 -4.92
CA ALA A 448 4.56 25.32 -6.11
C ALA A 448 4.42 24.27 -7.21
N VAL A 449 3.22 24.15 -7.77
CA VAL A 449 2.92 23.24 -8.87
C VAL A 449 2.63 24.05 -10.12
N THR A 450 3.42 23.81 -11.17
CA THR A 450 3.20 24.41 -12.48
C THR A 450 2.85 23.31 -13.47
N VAL A 451 1.65 23.38 -14.05
CA VAL A 451 1.21 22.46 -15.10
C VAL A 451 1.64 23.02 -16.45
N HIS A 452 2.31 22.20 -17.25
CA HIS A 452 2.79 22.59 -18.56
C HIS A 452 1.93 21.94 -19.64
N SER A 453 1.45 22.77 -20.58
CA SER A 453 1.20 22.25 -21.93
C SER A 453 2.57 21.97 -22.52
N SER A 454 2.98 20.70 -22.59
CA SER A 454 4.25 20.33 -23.21
C SER A 454 4.21 20.62 -24.72
N ALA A 455 4.32 21.87 -25.13
CA ALA A 455 4.70 22.26 -26.48
C ALA A 455 6.21 22.00 -26.64
N GLY A 456 6.62 20.73 -26.54
CA GLY A 456 8.02 20.32 -26.56
C GLY A 456 8.55 20.18 -27.98
N THR A 457 9.55 20.99 -28.31
CA THR A 457 10.39 21.03 -29.51
C THR A 457 11.31 19.80 -29.67
N GLY A 458 10.85 18.59 -29.30
CA GLY A 458 11.57 17.31 -29.37
C GLY A 458 10.79 16.18 -30.07
N SER A 459 11.18 14.90 -29.89
CA SER A 459 10.53 13.75 -30.56
C SER A 459 9.04 13.59 -30.21
N ASP A 460 8.60 14.11 -29.06
CA ASP A 460 7.18 14.27 -28.71
C ASP A 460 6.45 15.13 -29.75
N GLY A 461 7.05 16.26 -30.14
CA GLY A 461 6.52 17.12 -31.20
C GLY A 461 6.32 16.39 -32.53
N ARG A 462 7.22 15.48 -32.92
CA ARG A 462 7.07 14.74 -34.19
C ARG A 462 5.80 13.89 -34.23
N ARG A 463 5.52 13.18 -33.13
CA ARG A 463 4.32 12.35 -33.01
C ARG A 463 3.08 13.21 -33.10
N ASP A 464 3.06 14.32 -32.37
CA ASP A 464 1.90 15.19 -32.31
C ASP A 464 1.68 15.97 -33.61
N HIS A 465 2.74 16.46 -34.26
CA HIS A 465 2.67 17.05 -35.60
C HIS A 465 2.14 16.05 -36.63
N THR A 466 2.55 14.77 -36.52
CA THR A 466 2.03 13.73 -37.42
C THR A 466 0.54 13.50 -37.18
N LEU A 467 0.11 13.37 -35.93
CA LEU A 467 -1.31 13.19 -35.61
C LEU A 467 -2.14 14.41 -36.01
N GLN A 468 -1.61 15.63 -35.83
CA GLN A 468 -2.26 16.87 -36.26
C GLN A 468 -2.41 16.91 -37.78
N LEU A 469 -1.37 16.53 -38.53
CA LEU A 469 -1.45 16.41 -40.00
C LEU A 469 -2.51 15.39 -40.41
N LEU A 470 -2.51 14.19 -39.82
CA LEU A 470 -3.46 13.13 -40.17
C LEU A 470 -4.91 13.53 -39.85
N ARG A 471 -5.14 14.31 -38.79
CA ARG A 471 -6.47 14.83 -38.42
C ARG A 471 -7.01 15.89 -39.38
N THR A 472 -6.17 16.53 -40.19
CA THR A 472 -6.65 17.51 -41.21
C THR A 472 -7.53 16.84 -42.27
N ASN A 473 -7.30 15.54 -42.53
CA ASN A 473 -8.14 14.73 -43.39
C ASN A 473 -8.17 13.28 -42.87
N PRO A 474 -9.03 12.98 -41.89
CA PRO A 474 -8.94 11.77 -41.09
C PRO A 474 -9.38 10.50 -41.84
N LEU A 475 -10.22 10.64 -42.87
CA LEU A 475 -10.67 9.52 -43.70
C LEU A 475 -9.67 9.20 -44.83
N ARG A 476 -8.70 10.08 -45.08
CA ARG A 476 -7.67 9.89 -46.11
C ARG A 476 -6.64 8.85 -45.67
N THR A 477 -6.17 8.07 -46.63
CA THR A 477 -4.96 7.26 -46.50
C THR A 477 -3.72 8.07 -46.92
N TRP A 478 -2.67 8.01 -46.12
CA TRP A 478 -1.44 8.78 -46.28
C TRP A 478 -0.26 7.85 -46.54
N ARG A 479 0.54 8.15 -47.55
CA ARG A 479 1.84 7.48 -47.78
C ARG A 479 2.87 8.01 -46.79
N ALA A 480 3.78 7.17 -46.33
CA ALA A 480 4.85 7.57 -45.41
C ALA A 480 5.66 8.79 -45.90
N CYS A 481 5.88 8.91 -47.21
CA CYS A 481 6.58 10.05 -47.82
C CYS A 481 5.74 11.34 -47.88
N GLU A 482 4.42 11.25 -47.87
CA GLU A 482 3.53 12.40 -47.75
C GLU A 482 3.50 12.89 -46.30
N ILE A 483 3.46 11.96 -45.35
CA ILE A 483 3.52 12.28 -43.92
C ILE A 483 4.86 12.94 -43.60
N ALA A 484 5.98 12.36 -44.03
CA ALA A 484 7.32 12.91 -43.80
C ALA A 484 7.45 14.35 -44.33
N ARG A 485 7.01 14.61 -45.58
CA ARG A 485 6.99 15.97 -46.14
C ARG A 485 6.08 16.91 -45.38
N GLY A 486 4.88 16.46 -44.98
CA GLY A 486 3.92 17.27 -44.25
C GLY A 486 4.36 17.68 -42.84
N ILE A 487 5.34 16.98 -42.26
CA ILE A 487 5.95 17.31 -40.96
C ILE A 487 7.39 17.83 -41.07
N GLY A 488 7.86 18.15 -42.28
CA GLY A 488 9.17 18.76 -42.51
C GLY A 488 10.38 17.83 -42.38
N LEU A 489 10.23 16.53 -42.70
CA LEU A 489 11.32 15.56 -42.75
C LEU A 489 11.76 15.28 -44.20
N ASP A 490 13.07 15.21 -44.41
CA ASP A 490 13.67 14.96 -45.73
C ASP A 490 13.48 13.51 -46.23
N ASP A 491 13.35 12.53 -45.33
CA ASP A 491 13.16 11.11 -45.65
C ASP A 491 12.14 10.44 -44.72
N ALA A 492 11.38 9.51 -45.28
CA ALA A 492 10.43 8.66 -44.58
C ALA A 492 11.04 7.38 -43.98
N ARG A 493 12.32 7.02 -44.25
CA ARG A 493 12.94 5.78 -43.73
C ARG A 493 12.87 5.66 -42.22
N GLY A 494 13.30 6.70 -41.49
CA GLY A 494 13.21 6.74 -40.02
C GLY A 494 11.76 6.76 -39.51
N LEU A 495 10.88 7.47 -40.21
CA LEU A 495 9.46 7.61 -39.85
C LEU A 495 8.68 6.29 -40.01
N ARG A 496 9.01 5.43 -40.97
CA ARG A 496 8.30 4.16 -41.19
C ARG A 496 8.35 3.22 -39.97
N ALA A 497 9.46 3.21 -39.24
CA ALA A 497 9.59 2.42 -38.02
C ALA A 497 8.66 2.95 -36.91
N GLU A 498 8.58 4.28 -36.77
CA GLU A 498 7.68 4.95 -35.83
C GLU A 498 6.21 4.72 -36.19
N LEU A 499 5.81 4.89 -37.45
CA LEU A 499 4.46 4.61 -37.94
C LEU A 499 4.08 3.15 -37.72
N GLY A 500 5.00 2.21 -38.00
CA GLY A 500 4.78 0.79 -37.74
C GLY A 500 4.60 0.47 -36.25
N ARG A 501 5.26 1.20 -35.35
CA ARG A 501 5.02 1.13 -33.91
C ARG A 501 3.63 1.67 -33.55
N TRP A 502 3.22 2.81 -34.10
CA TRP A 502 1.89 3.37 -33.83
C TRP A 502 0.74 2.51 -34.38
N VAL A 503 1.00 1.71 -35.42
CA VAL A 503 0.06 0.66 -35.85
C VAL A 503 -0.10 -0.42 -34.78
N ARG A 504 0.99 -0.88 -34.16
CA ARG A 504 0.91 -1.85 -33.05
C ARG A 504 0.26 -1.26 -31.79
N GLU A 505 0.37 0.05 -31.59
CA GLU A 505 -0.30 0.77 -30.49
C GLU A 505 -1.77 1.09 -30.78
N GLY A 506 -2.32 0.69 -31.94
CA GLY A 506 -3.74 0.89 -32.28
C GLY A 506 -4.11 2.35 -32.60
N ILE A 507 -3.14 3.15 -33.05
CA ILE A 507 -3.36 4.57 -33.38
C ILE A 507 -3.59 4.75 -34.87
N LEU A 508 -2.88 3.96 -35.66
CA LEU A 508 -2.97 3.94 -37.11
C LEU A 508 -3.35 2.53 -37.57
N ARG A 509 -4.07 2.42 -38.68
CA ARG A 509 -4.13 1.17 -39.45
C ARG A 509 -3.25 1.26 -40.68
N ARG A 510 -2.60 0.15 -41.00
CA ARG A 510 -1.84 0.00 -42.25
C ARG A 510 -2.74 -0.60 -43.32
N THR A 511 -3.16 0.21 -44.29
CA THR A 511 -4.02 -0.23 -45.42
C THR A 511 -3.22 -0.75 -46.61
N GLY A 512 -1.90 -0.54 -46.63
CA GLY A 512 -1.02 -1.02 -47.69
C GLY A 512 0.46 -0.85 -47.36
N ARG A 513 1.36 -1.19 -48.30
CA ARG A 513 2.80 -1.06 -48.07
C ARG A 513 3.21 0.41 -47.94
N GLY A 514 3.47 0.85 -46.71
CA GLY A 514 3.83 2.24 -46.41
C GLY A 514 2.66 3.23 -46.50
N ILE A 515 1.42 2.72 -46.44
CA ILE A 515 0.18 3.51 -46.46
C ILE A 515 -0.51 3.34 -45.12
N TYR A 516 -0.85 4.46 -44.49
CA TYR A 516 -1.40 4.51 -43.15
C TYR A 516 -2.64 5.40 -43.13
N THR A 517 -3.55 5.16 -42.20
CA THR A 517 -4.67 6.06 -41.92
C THR A 517 -4.97 6.02 -40.44
N LEU A 518 -5.59 7.08 -39.92
CA LEU A 518 -5.87 7.24 -38.50
C LEU A 518 -6.98 6.29 -38.08
N GLU A 519 -6.85 5.65 -36.92
CA GLU A 519 -7.94 4.84 -36.38
C GLU A 519 -9.13 5.74 -35.98
N PRO A 520 -10.39 5.29 -36.17
CA PRO A 520 -11.57 6.11 -35.89
C PRO A 520 -11.58 6.72 -34.47
N GLU A 521 -11.10 5.96 -33.49
CA GLU A 521 -11.01 6.38 -32.09
C GLU A 521 -10.08 7.59 -31.84
N TRP A 522 -9.21 7.90 -32.80
CA TRP A 522 -8.23 8.99 -32.72
C TRP A 522 -8.60 10.23 -33.56
N ILE A 523 -9.72 10.17 -34.30
CA ILE A 523 -10.18 11.23 -35.22
C ILE A 523 -10.73 12.44 -34.47
N THR A 524 -11.74 12.24 -33.61
CA THR A 524 -12.43 13.33 -32.93
C THR A 524 -12.26 13.21 -31.42
N PRO A 525 -11.71 14.22 -30.73
CA PRO A 525 -11.73 14.24 -29.28
C PRO A 525 -13.16 14.47 -28.81
N ASP A 526 -13.80 13.42 -28.30
CA ASP A 526 -15.12 13.56 -27.71
C ASP A 526 -14.98 14.25 -26.34
N LEU A 527 -14.99 15.58 -26.33
CA LEU A 527 -14.75 16.41 -25.15
C LEU A 527 -15.87 16.31 -24.10
N HIS A 528 -16.99 15.65 -24.40
CA HIS A 528 -18.22 15.74 -23.61
C HIS A 528 -18.77 14.43 -23.04
N HIS A 529 -18.06 13.30 -23.08
CA HIS A 529 -18.56 12.08 -22.43
C HIS A 529 -18.31 12.11 -20.91
N PRO A 530 -19.34 12.22 -20.05
CA PRO A 530 -19.13 12.12 -18.61
C PRO A 530 -18.95 10.65 -18.25
N SER A 531 -17.84 10.33 -17.59
CA SER A 531 -17.67 9.05 -16.87
C SER A 531 -18.56 9.08 -15.63
N VAL A 532 -19.85 8.83 -15.82
CA VAL A 532 -20.80 8.53 -14.73
C VAL A 532 -20.86 7.01 -14.59
N PRO A 533 -20.53 6.43 -13.42
CA PRO A 533 -20.83 5.02 -13.18
C PRO A 533 -22.35 4.81 -13.18
N PRO A 534 -22.87 3.71 -13.74
CA PRO A 534 -24.29 3.40 -13.63
C PRO A 534 -24.64 3.12 -12.16
N HIS A 535 -25.60 3.90 -11.64
CA HIS A 535 -26.37 3.69 -10.42
C HIS A 535 -25.62 3.55 -9.09
N LEU A 536 -25.51 4.66 -8.37
CA LEU A 536 -25.75 4.68 -6.92
C LEU A 536 -27.10 5.38 -6.74
N THR A 537 -28.16 4.59 -6.72
CA THR A 537 -29.51 5.03 -6.33
C THR A 537 -29.44 5.66 -4.95
N THR A 538 -29.90 6.90 -4.88
CA THR A 538 -30.37 7.55 -3.67
C THR A 538 -31.35 6.63 -2.98
N ALA A 539 -30.96 6.04 -1.85
CA ALA A 539 -31.92 5.51 -0.89
C ALA A 539 -32.53 6.70 -0.16
N ASP A 540 -33.84 6.85 -0.37
CA ASP A 540 -34.71 7.80 0.30
C ASP A 540 -34.56 7.74 1.83
N ARG A 541 -34.52 8.92 2.45
CA ARG A 541 -35.01 9.14 3.81
C ARG A 541 -36.53 8.97 3.82
N PRO A 542 -37.10 8.45 4.91
CA PRO A 542 -37.34 9.30 6.08
C PRO A 542 -36.27 9.21 7.16
#